data_AF-A0A3R9F0F6-F1
#
_entry.id   AF-A0A3R9F0F6-F1
#
_cell.length_a   1.000
_cell.length_b   1.000
_cell.length_c   1.000
_cell.angle_alpha   90.00
_cell.angle_beta   90.00
_cell.angle_gamma   90.00
#
_symmetry.space_group_name_H-M   'P 1'
#
loop_
_entity.id
_entity.type
_entity.pdbx_description
1 polymer ?
#
loop_
_entity_poly.entity_id
_entity_poly.type
_entity_poly.pdbx_seq_one_letter_code
_entity_poly.pdbx_strand_id
1 'polypeptide(L)'
;MDTETHEYVAELLQAAADRVTKAEKAVEVEQRARRIDAAIAVRHGYGKGTTAAALGISRPTLDAWLGLVEGTAAEQREVDQHFEFADRRAAKAAERKAARGG
;
A
#
# COMPACT_ATOMS: atom_id res chain seq x y z
N MET A 1 45.93 -16.03 1.10
CA MET A 1 44.70 -15.38 0.66
C MET A 1 45.04 -13.91 0.53
N ASP A 2 45.03 -13.45 -0.70
CA ASP A 2 45.81 -12.30 -1.13
C ASP A 2 44.90 -11.06 -0.99
N THR A 3 45.45 -9.87 -0.84
CA THR A 3 44.67 -8.64 -0.58
C THR A 3 43.60 -8.41 -1.64
N GLU A 4 43.90 -8.68 -2.91
CA GLU A 4 42.95 -8.64 -4.04
C GLU A 4 41.78 -9.63 -3.89
N THR A 5 42.02 -10.81 -3.29
CA THR A 5 40.95 -11.78 -3.04
C THR A 5 40.02 -11.31 -1.91
N HIS A 6 40.56 -10.65 -0.88
CA HIS A 6 39.75 -10.07 0.19
C HIS A 6 38.90 -8.89 -0.28
N GLU A 7 39.46 -8.01 -1.11
CA GLU A 7 38.73 -6.89 -1.71
C GLU A 7 37.59 -7.38 -2.61
N TYR A 8 37.85 -8.37 -3.47
CA TYR A 8 36.83 -8.97 -4.32
C TYR A 8 35.69 -9.63 -3.53
N VAL A 9 36.00 -10.34 -2.43
CA VAL A 9 34.99 -10.93 -1.55
C VAL A 9 34.17 -9.84 -0.85
N ALA A 10 34.80 -8.75 -0.40
CA ALA A 10 34.09 -7.63 0.23
C ALA A 10 33.12 -6.94 -0.74
N GLU A 11 33.51 -6.70 -1.99
CA GLU A 11 32.65 -6.13 -3.03
C GLU A 11 31.43 -7.03 -3.32
N LEU A 12 31.65 -8.34 -3.41
CA LEU A 12 30.55 -9.30 -3.59
C LEU A 12 29.56 -9.30 -2.43
N LEU A 13 30.05 -9.22 -1.19
CA LEU A 13 29.20 -9.17 0.01
C LEU A 13 28.41 -7.86 0.06
N GLN A 14 29.02 -6.72 -0.27
CA GLN A 14 28.35 -5.44 -0.33
C GLN A 14 27.24 -5.44 -1.39
N ALA A 15 27.55 -5.93 -2.60
CA ALA A 15 26.56 -6.03 -3.68
C ALA A 15 25.40 -6.98 -3.33
N ALA A 16 25.67 -8.06 -2.58
CA ALA A 16 24.63 -8.96 -2.09
C ALA A 16 23.74 -8.26 -1.04
N ALA A 17 24.33 -7.53 -0.10
CA ALA A 17 23.59 -6.76 0.90
C ALA A 17 22.67 -5.72 0.24
N ASP A 18 23.18 -4.96 -0.74
CA ASP A 18 22.39 -3.97 -1.47
C ASP A 18 21.18 -4.60 -2.19
N ARG A 19 21.36 -5.79 -2.78
CA ARG A 19 20.26 -6.53 -3.44
C ARG A 19 19.21 -6.96 -2.44
N VAL A 20 19.60 -7.47 -1.27
CA VAL A 20 18.69 -7.87 -0.21
C VAL A 20 17.91 -6.65 0.30
N THR A 21 18.58 -5.56 0.65
CA THR A 21 17.93 -4.32 1.11
C THR A 21 16.96 -3.77 0.07
N LYS A 22 17.29 -3.83 -1.22
CA LYS A 22 16.36 -3.41 -2.29
C LYS A 22 15.12 -4.31 -2.36
N ALA A 23 15.30 -5.63 -2.23
CA ALA A 23 14.19 -6.57 -2.24
C ALA A 23 13.27 -6.38 -1.03
N GLU A 24 13.84 -6.18 0.16
CA GLU A 24 13.09 -5.89 1.39
C GLU A 24 12.24 -4.63 1.24
N LYS A 25 12.83 -3.54 0.72
CA LYS A 25 12.08 -2.30 0.43
C LYS A 25 10.94 -2.52 -0.55
N ALA A 26 11.14 -3.34 -1.58
CA ALA A 26 10.08 -3.64 -2.55
C ALA A 26 8.90 -4.37 -1.87
N VAL A 27 9.20 -5.34 -1.02
CA VAL A 27 8.18 -6.06 -0.23
C VAL A 27 7.45 -5.12 0.74
N GLU A 28 8.17 -4.22 1.41
CA GLU A 28 7.57 -3.23 2.31
C GLU A 28 6.57 -2.31 1.60
N VAL A 29 6.95 -1.82 0.40
CA VAL A 29 6.08 -0.97 -0.43
C VAL A 29 4.83 -1.73 -0.87
N GLU A 30 4.97 -2.98 -1.30
CA GLU A 30 3.83 -3.81 -1.69
C GLU A 30 2.89 -4.08 -0.51
N GLN A 31 3.44 -4.42 0.65
CA GLN A 31 2.66 -4.67 1.86
C GLN A 31 1.94 -3.40 2.33
N ARG A 32 2.57 -2.23 2.20
CA ARG A 32 1.94 -0.94 2.46
C ARG A 32 0.75 -0.70 1.53
N ALA A 33 0.92 -0.90 0.22
CA ALA A 33 -0.17 -0.73 -0.73
C ALA A 33 -1.35 -1.65 -0.40
N ARG A 34 -1.08 -2.93 -0.07
CA ARG A 34 -2.10 -3.89 0.33
C ARG A 34 -2.88 -3.46 1.58
N ARG A 35 -2.21 -2.87 2.57
CA ARG A 35 -2.87 -2.32 3.78
C ARG A 35 -3.82 -1.17 3.43
N ILE A 36 -3.37 -0.26 2.59
CA ILE A 36 -4.16 0.91 2.15
C ILE A 36 -5.39 0.45 1.36
N ASP A 37 -5.22 -0.47 0.42
CA ASP A 37 -6.32 -1.05 -0.35
C ASP A 37 -7.34 -1.76 0.55
N ALA A 38 -6.86 -2.49 1.57
CA ALA A 38 -7.72 -3.11 2.57
C ALA A 38 -8.56 -2.08 3.35
N ALA A 39 -7.94 -0.97 3.76
CA ALA A 39 -8.60 0.11 4.46
C ALA A 39 -9.66 0.80 3.58
N ILE A 40 -9.34 1.05 2.31
CA ILE A 40 -10.28 1.60 1.32
C ILE A 40 -11.47 0.66 1.14
N ALA A 41 -11.24 -0.65 0.95
CA ALA A 41 -12.31 -1.63 0.81
C ALA A 41 -13.22 -1.70 2.05
N VAL A 42 -12.64 -1.69 3.25
CA VAL A 42 -13.43 -1.69 4.49
C VAL A 42 -14.26 -0.41 4.60
N ARG A 43 -13.70 0.77 4.29
CA ARG A 43 -14.40 2.06 4.32
C ARG A 43 -15.50 2.16 3.27
N HIS A 44 -15.35 1.50 2.12
CA HIS A 44 -16.40 1.33 1.12
C HIS A 44 -17.55 0.41 1.57
N GLY A 45 -17.42 -0.27 2.71
CA GLY A 45 -18.47 -1.12 3.27
C GLY A 45 -18.45 -2.57 2.79
N TYR A 46 -17.37 -3.04 2.13
CA TYR A 46 -17.25 -4.43 1.66
C TYR A 46 -17.29 -5.49 2.77
N GLY A 47 -17.23 -5.06 4.03
CA GLY A 47 -17.28 -5.95 5.17
C GLY A 47 -15.90 -6.49 5.50
N LYS A 48 -15.59 -6.37 6.78
CA LYS A 48 -14.31 -6.69 7.36
C LYS A 48 -13.92 -8.19 7.24
N GLY A 49 -14.88 -9.11 7.19
CA GLY A 49 -14.64 -10.54 6.91
C GLY A 49 -14.33 -10.82 5.44
N THR A 50 -15.12 -10.24 4.53
CA THR A 50 -14.95 -10.38 3.08
C THR A 50 -13.60 -9.84 2.62
N THR A 51 -13.19 -8.66 3.12
CA THR A 51 -11.89 -8.07 2.79
C THR A 51 -10.73 -8.96 3.24
N ALA A 52 -10.80 -9.55 4.45
CA ALA A 52 -9.76 -10.46 4.92
C ALA A 52 -9.65 -11.72 4.04
N ALA A 53 -10.80 -12.31 3.68
CA ALA A 53 -10.86 -13.47 2.80
C ALA A 53 -10.31 -13.17 1.40
N ALA A 54 -10.68 -12.04 0.81
CA ALA A 54 -10.21 -11.61 -0.51
C ALA A 54 -8.68 -11.38 -0.56
N LEU A 55 -8.10 -10.95 0.56
CA LEU A 55 -6.67 -10.74 0.70
C LEU A 55 -5.88 -11.99 1.13
N GLY A 56 -6.58 -13.11 1.40
CA GLY A 56 -5.97 -14.35 1.87
C GLY A 56 -5.35 -14.25 3.26
N ILE A 57 -5.86 -13.36 4.13
CA ILE A 57 -5.33 -13.14 5.48
C ILE A 57 -6.39 -13.42 6.54
N SER A 58 -5.93 -13.61 7.78
CA SER A 58 -6.83 -13.77 8.92
C SER A 58 -7.52 -12.45 9.26
N ARG A 59 -8.69 -12.55 9.89
CA ARG A 59 -9.43 -11.38 10.38
C ARG A 59 -8.63 -10.54 11.40
N PRO A 60 -7.94 -11.15 12.40
CA PRO A 60 -7.04 -10.41 13.28
C PRO A 60 -5.89 -9.71 12.54
N THR A 61 -5.32 -10.34 11.51
CA THR A 61 -4.28 -9.71 10.68
C THR A 61 -4.80 -8.45 10.00
N LEU A 62 -6.01 -8.51 9.44
CA LEU A 62 -6.64 -7.34 8.86
C LEU A 62 -6.88 -6.25 9.90
N ASP A 63 -7.36 -6.58 11.10
CA ASP A 63 -7.57 -5.57 12.14
C ASP A 63 -6.26 -4.89 12.58
N ALA A 64 -5.16 -5.64 12.68
CA ALA A 64 -3.84 -5.06 12.89
C ALA A 64 -3.42 -4.12 11.74
N TRP A 65 -3.69 -4.51 10.49
CA TRP A 65 -3.39 -3.68 9.33
C TRP A 65 -4.18 -2.36 9.34
N LEU A 66 -5.48 -2.42 9.66
CA LEU A 66 -6.32 -1.22 9.77
C LEU A 66 -5.80 -0.28 10.87
N GLY A 67 -5.42 -0.83 12.03
CA GLY A 67 -4.83 -0.03 13.11
C GLY A 67 -3.49 0.61 12.71
N LEU A 68 -2.66 -0.06 11.92
CA LEU A 68 -1.42 0.51 11.38
C LEU A 68 -1.69 1.65 10.41
N VAL A 69 -2.68 1.51 9.52
CA VAL A 69 -3.07 2.56 8.57
C VAL A 69 -3.58 3.78 9.34
N GLU A 70 -4.50 3.59 10.29
CA GLU A 70 -5.05 4.66 11.13
C GLU A 70 -3.95 5.36 11.97
N GLY A 71 -2.98 4.60 12.47
CA GLY A 71 -1.85 5.12 13.26
C GLY A 71 -0.75 5.79 12.41
N THR A 72 -0.72 5.57 11.10
CA THR A 72 0.32 6.11 10.21
C THR A 72 -0.25 7.22 9.35
N ALA A 73 0.05 8.48 9.72
CA ALA A 73 -0.52 9.67 9.05
C ALA A 73 -0.35 9.68 7.52
N ALA A 74 0.76 9.13 7.01
CA ALA A 74 0.99 9.00 5.57
C ALA A 74 0.06 7.98 4.90
N GLU A 75 -0.15 6.81 5.52
CA GLU A 75 -1.07 5.78 4.99
C GLU A 75 -2.53 6.26 5.09
N GLN A 76 -2.93 6.83 6.23
CA GLN A 76 -4.27 7.39 6.42
C GLN A 76 -4.58 8.50 5.41
N ARG A 77 -3.63 9.41 5.15
CA ARG A 77 -3.79 10.47 4.17
C ARG A 77 -4.04 9.92 2.76
N GLU A 78 -3.39 8.83 2.38
CA GLU A 78 -3.61 8.19 1.08
C GLU A 78 -5.01 7.58 0.96
N VAL A 79 -5.50 6.96 2.04
CA VAL A 79 -6.90 6.50 2.10
C VAL A 79 -7.84 7.68 1.93
N ASP A 80 -7.64 8.78 2.65
CA ASP A 80 -8.52 9.97 2.56
C ASP A 80 -8.50 10.59 1.17
N GLN A 81 -7.32 10.74 0.56
CA GLN A 81 -7.18 11.24 -0.81
C GLN A 81 -7.95 10.40 -1.82
N HIS A 82 -7.98 9.08 -1.67
CA HIS A 82 -8.75 8.19 -2.54
C HIS A 82 -10.23 8.60 -2.60
N PHE A 83 -10.85 8.84 -1.43
CA PHE A 83 -12.25 9.26 -1.34
C PHE A 83 -12.46 10.68 -1.84
N GLU A 84 -11.58 11.63 -1.52
CA GLU A 84 -11.66 13.00 -2.04
C GLU A 84 -11.58 13.05 -3.58
N PHE A 85 -10.77 12.19 -4.21
CA PHE A 85 -10.72 12.07 -5.66
C PHE A 85 -11.99 11.44 -6.23
N ALA A 86 -12.54 10.42 -5.56
CA ALA A 86 -13.80 9.79 -5.97
C ALA A 86 -14.97 10.79 -5.92
N ASP A 87 -15.08 11.56 -4.84
CA ASP A 87 -16.13 12.58 -4.65
C ASP A 87 -16.04 13.68 -5.70
N ARG A 88 -14.83 14.19 -5.98
CA ARG A 88 -14.61 15.18 -7.05
C ARG A 88 -14.99 14.65 -8.42
N ARG A 89 -14.73 13.37 -8.70
CA ARG A 89 -15.13 12.73 -9.96
C ARG A 89 -16.65 12.64 -10.07
N ALA A 90 -17.34 12.29 -8.98
CA ALA A 90 -18.79 12.23 -8.93
C ALA A 90 -19.44 13.61 -9.13
N ALA A 91 -18.91 14.65 -8.47
CA ALA A 91 -19.38 16.03 -8.62
C ALA A 91 -19.27 16.51 -10.09
N LYS A 92 -18.11 16.31 -10.73
CA LYS A 92 -17.92 16.66 -12.15
C LYS A 92 -18.84 15.89 -13.09
N ALA A 93 -19.15 14.64 -12.78
CA ALA A 93 -20.10 13.85 -13.58
C ALA A 93 -21.53 14.42 -13.47
N ALA A 94 -21.93 14.84 -12.27
CA ALA A 94 -23.21 15.49 -12.03
C ALA A 94 -23.33 16.82 -12.78
N GLU A 95 -22.30 17.67 -12.74
CA GLU A 95 -22.25 18.95 -13.50
C GLU A 95 -22.44 18.73 -15.00
N ARG A 96 -21.72 17.75 -15.59
CA ARG A 96 -21.84 17.42 -17.02
C ARG A 96 -23.22 16.90 -17.39
N LYS A 97 -23.88 16.16 -16.50
CA LYS A 97 -25.24 15.67 -16.70
C LYS A 97 -26.24 16.84 -16.69
N ALA A 98 -26.10 17.77 -15.73
CA ALA A 98 -26.94 18.96 -15.64
C ALA A 98 -26.80 19.85 -16.89
N ALA A 99 -25.56 20.06 -17.37
CA ALA A 99 -25.30 20.88 -18.56
C ALA A 99 -25.81 20.28 -19.88
N ARG A 100 -26.14 18.98 -19.93
CA ARG A 100 -26.68 18.30 -21.13
C ARG A 100 -28.20 18.16 -21.13
N GLY A 101 -28.85 18.39 -19.99
CA GLY A 101 -30.29 18.25 -19.81
C GLY A 101 -31.03 19.58 -19.67
N GLY A 102 -30.33 20.71 -19.82
CA GLY A 102 -30.89 22.06 -19.87
C GLY A 102 -30.86 22.63 -21.28
#